data_AF-A0A538GMU1-F1
#
_entry.id   AF-A0A538GMU1-F1
#
_cell.length_a   1.000
_cell.length_b   1.000
_cell.length_c   1.000
_cell.angle_alpha   90.00
_cell.angle_beta   90.00
_cell.angle_gamma   90.00
#
_symmetry.space_group_name_H-M   'P 1'
#
loop_
_entity.id
_entity.type
_entity.pdbx_description
1 polymer ?
#
loop_
_entity_poly.entity_id
_entity_poly.type
_entity_poly.pdbx_seq_one_letter_code
_entity_poly.pdbx_strand_id
1 'polypeptide(L)' 'MSADERMEEAAKLYDAAAEELEQAVAHCRTAAQHFRDKAVPRGAAHAWAALGHIRVAEESLETQARAHARASNP' A
#
# COMPACT_ATOMS: atom_id res chain seq x y z
N MET A 1 -1.77 -20.51 16.85
CA MET A 1 -2.58 -19.28 16.83
C MET A 1 -4.05 -19.63 16.95
N SER A 2 -4.79 -18.90 17.78
CA SER A 2 -6.25 -18.94 17.89
C SER A 2 -6.92 -18.39 16.61
N ALA A 3 -8.24 -18.52 16.51
CA ALA A 3 -8.99 -17.91 15.41
C ALA A 3 -8.93 -16.37 15.48
N ASP A 4 -9.09 -15.80 16.68
CA ASP A 4 -9.02 -14.36 16.91
C ASP A 4 -7.64 -13.80 16.54
N GLU A 5 -6.56 -14.49 16.90
CA GLU A 5 -5.20 -14.10 16.51
C GLU A 5 -5.03 -14.09 14.98
N ARG A 6 -5.64 -15.03 14.25
CA ARG A 6 -5.59 -15.03 12.78
C ARG A 6 -6.39 -13.86 12.17
N MET A 7 -7.54 -13.52 12.75
CA MET A 7 -8.37 -12.40 12.28
C MET A 7 -7.66 -11.07 12.52
N GLU A 8 -7.04 -10.90 13.69
CA GLU A 8 -6.27 -9.71 14.04
C GLU A 8 -5.05 -9.53 13.13
N GLU A 9 -4.31 -10.60 12.83
CA GLU A 9 -3.19 -10.52 11.87
C GLU A 9 -3.66 -10.17 10.46
N ALA A 10 -4.84 -10.64 10.03
CA ALA A 10 -5.42 -10.23 8.75
C ALA A 10 -5.83 -8.75 8.75
N ALA A 11 -6.41 -8.24 9.84
CA ALA A 11 -6.79 -6.85 9.98
C ALA A 11 -5.56 -5.92 9.85
N LYS A 12 -4.46 -6.24 10.55
CA LYS A 12 -3.20 -5.48 10.47
C LYS A 12 -2.65 -5.37 9.06
N LEU A 13 -2.78 -6.40 8.23
CA LEU A 13 -2.34 -6.35 6.83
C LEU A 13 -3.18 -5.36 6.01
N TYR A 14 -4.48 -5.27 6.30
CA TYR A 14 -5.35 -4.28 5.64
C TYR A 14 -5.12 -2.87 6.16
N ASP A 15 -4.89 -2.69 7.46
CA ASP A 15 -4.54 -1.39 8.05
C ASP A 15 -3.22 -0.88 7.46
N ALA A 16 -2.19 -1.73 7.39
CA ALA A 16 -0.91 -1.40 6.76
C ALA A 16 -1.08 -1.04 5.27
N ALA A 17 -1.88 -1.81 4.52
CA ALA A 17 -2.17 -1.49 3.12
C ALA A 17 -2.89 -0.14 2.97
N ALA A 18 -3.83 0.17 3.86
CA ALA A 18 -4.54 1.44 3.85
C ALA A 18 -3.60 2.63 4.11
N GLU A 19 -2.74 2.53 5.15
CA GLU A 19 -1.75 3.57 5.48
C GLU A 19 -0.81 3.86 4.30
N GLU A 20 -0.30 2.82 3.65
CA GLU A 20 0.56 2.95 2.47
C GLU A 20 -0.19 3.60 1.28
N LEU A 21 -1.45 3.22 1.03
CA LEU A 21 -2.26 3.82 -0.03
C LEU A 21 -2.57 5.31 0.25
N GLU A 22 -2.75 5.69 1.51
CA GLU A 22 -2.90 7.10 1.90
C GLU A 22 -1.63 7.91 1.60
N GLN A 23 -0.45 7.36 1.90
CA GLN A 23 0.82 7.97 1.51
C GLN A 23 0.96 8.08 -0.02
N ALA A 24 0.58 7.03 -0.76
CA ALA A 24 0.58 7.06 -2.22
C ALA A 24 -0.31 8.20 -2.76
N VAL A 25 -1.50 8.40 -2.20
CA VAL A 25 -2.39 9.52 -2.55
C VAL A 25 -1.72 10.86 -2.28
N ALA A 26 -1.09 11.04 -1.12
CA ALA A 26 -0.39 12.28 -0.77
C ALA A 26 0.76 12.59 -1.74
N HIS A 27 1.55 11.57 -2.11
CA HIS A 27 2.62 11.69 -3.09
C HIS A 27 2.08 12.02 -4.48
N CYS A 28 1.01 11.37 -4.95
CA CYS A 28 0.37 11.68 -6.23
C CYS A 28 -0.13 13.13 -6.31
N ARG A 29 -0.77 13.63 -5.23
CA ARG A 29 -1.23 15.03 -5.16
C ARG A 29 -0.07 16.02 -5.24
N THR A 30 1.02 15.75 -4.51
CA THR A 30 2.24 16.58 -4.53
C THR A 30 2.93 16.54 -5.89
N ALA A 31 3.06 15.36 -6.50
CA ALA A 31 3.62 15.19 -7.84
C ALA A 31 2.85 16.01 -8.88
N ALA A 32 1.51 15.92 -8.86
CA ALA A 32 0.64 16.68 -9.74
C ALA A 32 0.86 18.19 -9.58
N GLN A 33 0.99 18.68 -8.34
CA GLN A 33 1.28 20.09 -8.10
C GLN A 33 2.64 20.49 -8.69
N HIS A 34 3.70 19.72 -8.45
CA HIS A 34 5.01 19.98 -9.04
C HIS A 34 5.01 19.99 -10.57
N PHE A 35 4.23 19.12 -11.22
CA PHE A 35 4.08 19.15 -12.67
C PHE A 35 3.35 20.40 -13.17
N ARG A 36 2.31 20.89 -12.47
CA ARG A 36 1.66 22.17 -12.78
C ARG A 36 2.64 23.34 -12.65
N ASP A 37 3.53 23.28 -11.66
CA ASP A 37 4.57 24.28 -11.41
C ASP A 37 5.82 24.10 -12.32
N LYS A 38 5.78 23.14 -13.27
CA LYS A 38 6.89 22.79 -14.17
C LYS A 38 8.17 22.32 -13.45
N ALA A 39 8.08 21.91 -12.19
CA ALA A 39 9.17 21.36 -11.39
C ALA A 39 9.36 19.85 -11.64
N VAL A 40 9.69 19.47 -12.88
CA VAL A 40 9.69 18.07 -13.36
C VAL A 40 10.48 17.09 -12.50
N PRO A 41 11.75 17.36 -12.09
CA PRO A 41 12.50 16.40 -11.28
C PRO A 41 11.84 16.10 -9.93
N ARG A 42 11.24 17.12 -9.29
CA ARG A 42 10.52 16.95 -8.01
C ARG A 42 9.20 16.19 -8.22
N GLY A 43 8.47 16.51 -9.29
CA GLY A 43 7.25 15.78 -9.66
C GLY A 43 7.51 14.29 -9.88
N ALA A 44 8.57 13.95 -10.62
CA ALA A 44 8.97 12.56 -10.87
C ALA A 44 9.37 11.82 -9.58
N ALA A 45 10.12 12.47 -8.68
CA ALA A 45 10.50 11.87 -7.40
C ALA A 45 9.27 11.47 -6.56
N HIS A 46 8.26 12.34 -6.46
CA HIS A 46 7.02 12.00 -5.76
C HIS A 46 6.21 10.94 -6.50
N ALA A 47 6.19 10.93 -7.83
CA ALA A 47 5.52 9.87 -8.59
C ALA A 47 6.14 8.48 -8.32
N TRP A 48 7.46 8.39 -8.22
CA TRP A 48 8.15 7.14 -7.89
C TRP A 48 7.97 6.73 -6.43
N ALA A 49 7.91 7.68 -5.50
CA ALA A 49 7.54 7.39 -4.12
C ALA A 49 6.12 6.82 -4.03
N ALA A 50 5.14 7.41 -4.73
CA ALA A 50 3.77 6.89 -4.78
C ALA A 50 3.72 5.44 -5.31
N LEU A 51 4.48 5.13 -6.36
CA LEU A 51 4.58 3.77 -6.88
C LEU A 51 5.21 2.81 -5.85
N GLY A 52 6.18 3.27 -5.08
CA GLY A 52 6.76 2.50 -3.97
C GLY A 52 5.71 2.10 -2.93
N HIS A 53 4.95 3.07 -2.44
CA HIS A 53 3.86 2.84 -1.48
C HIS A 53 2.78 1.89 -2.02
N ILE A 54 2.39 2.03 -3.30
CA ILE A 54 1.44 1.10 -3.94
C ILE A 54 1.95 -0.34 -3.90
N ARG A 55 3.24 -0.57 -4.16
CA ARG A 55 3.84 -1.91 -4.15
C ARG A 55 3.89 -2.51 -2.75
N VAL A 56 4.15 -1.69 -1.72
CA VAL A 56 4.12 -2.16 -0.31
C VAL A 56 2.69 -2.52 0.12
N ALA A 57 1.70 -1.71 -0.28
CA ALA A 57 0.30 -2.03 -0.04
C ALA A 57 -0.10 -3.34 -0.76
N GLU A 58 0.30 -3.50 -2.02
CA GLU A 58 0.07 -4.73 -2.81
C GLU A 58 0.67 -5.96 -2.10
N GLU A 59 1.89 -5.88 -1.60
CA GLU A 59 2.53 -6.98 -0.86
C GLU A 59 1.73 -7.39 0.39
N SER A 60 1.18 -6.42 1.13
CA SER A 60 0.33 -6.68 2.30
C SER A 60 -0.96 -7.43 1.89
N LEU A 61 -1.62 -6.97 0.82
CA LEU A 61 -2.83 -7.59 0.28
C LEU A 61 -2.56 -9.01 -0.25
N GLU A 62 -1.47 -9.20 -0.98
CA GLU A 62 -1.07 -10.52 -1.46
C GLU A 62 -0.75 -11.48 -0.30
N THR A 63 -0.10 -10.99 0.75
CA THR A 63 0.22 -11.79 1.94
C THR A 63 -1.06 -12.29 2.60
N GLN A 64 -2.05 -11.43 2.75
CA GLN A 64 -3.36 -11.83 3.26
C GLN A 64 -4.01 -12.86 2.33
N ALA A 65 -4.00 -12.63 1.01
CA ALA A 65 -4.62 -13.52 0.04
C ALA A 65 -3.98 -14.93 0.08
N ARG A 66 -2.65 -15.00 0.20
CA ARG A 66 -1.91 -16.26 0.38
C ARG A 66 -2.30 -16.96 1.69
N ALA A 67 -2.43 -16.23 2.78
CA ALA A 67 -2.85 -16.79 4.06
C ALA A 67 -4.28 -17.35 3.99
N HIS A 68 -5.20 -16.63 3.34
CA HIS A 68 -6.59 -17.06 3.13
C HIS A 68 -6.67 -18.32 2.25
N ALA A 69 -5.91 -18.36 1.15
CA ALA A 69 -5.87 -19.52 0.27
C ALA A 69 -5.39 -20.78 0.99
N ARG A 70 -4.31 -20.68 1.80
CA ARG A 70 -3.81 -21.79 2.63
C ARG A 70 -4.83 -22.28 3.65
N ALA A 71 -5.61 -21.38 4.23
CA ALA A 71 -6.64 -21.74 5.20
C ALA A 71 -7.87 -22.40 4.55
N SER A 72 -8.20 -22.00 3.32
CA SER A 72 -9.39 -22.46 2.60
C SER A 72 -9.17 -23.73 1.77
N ASN A 73 -7.92 -24.02 1.39
CA ASN A 73 -7.52 -25.22 0.67
C ASN A 73 -6.31 -25.88 1.36
N PRO A 74 -6.53 -26.63 2.45
CA PRO A 74 -5.48 -27.20 3.31
C PRO A 74 -4.72 -28.37 2.68
#